data_AF-A0A7W8T2P6-F1
#
_entry.id   AF-A0A7W8T2P6-F1
#
_cell.length_a   1.000
_cell.length_b   1.000
_cell.length_c   1.000
_cell.angle_alpha   90.00
_cell.angle_beta   90.00
_cell.angle_gamma   90.00
#
_symmetry.space_group_name_H-M   'P 1'
#
loop_
_entity.id
_entity.type
_entity.pdbx_description
1 polymer ?
#
loop_
_entity_poly.entity_id
_entity_poly.type
_entity_poly.pdbx_seq_one_letter_code
_entity_poly.pdbx_strand_id
1 'polypeptide(L)'
;MTKKIHYQANICGGNFAHVRECFSNWKAETLVYRRQQPMFEGKQEVRPLTERVFDNGEVAHDTLARVCSPNDAYALAAEIRDGERDVWLVMAAFEEDV
;
A
#
# COMPACT_ATOMS: atom_id res chain seq x y z
N MET A 1 22.12 5.24 14.93
CA MET A 1 21.39 5.30 13.65
C MET A 1 19.91 5.31 14.00
N THR A 2 19.24 6.45 13.82
CA THR A 2 17.79 6.55 13.99
C THR A 2 17.14 6.10 12.70
N LYS A 3 16.57 4.88 12.70
CA LYS A 3 15.78 4.39 11.59
C LYS A 3 14.40 5.03 11.65
N LYS A 4 13.96 5.67 10.57
CA LYS A 4 12.59 6.19 10.45
C LYS A 4 11.79 5.26 9.56
N ILE A 5 10.61 4.87 10.02
CA ILE A 5 9.66 4.13 9.20
C ILE A 5 9.00 5.13 8.26
N HIS A 6 9.03 4.82 6.96
CA HIS A 6 8.23 5.52 5.96
C HIS A 6 7.23 4.56 5.32
N TYR A 7 6.10 5.10 4.88
CA TYR A 7 5.04 4.34 4.25
C TYR A 7 4.89 4.80 2.81
N GLN A 8 4.81 3.83 1.90
CA GLN A 8 4.38 4.07 0.53
C GLN A 8 2.96 3.58 0.40
N ALA A 9 2.10 4.40 -0.20
CA ALA A 9 0.71 4.06 -0.42
C ALA A 9 0.24 4.47 -1.82
N ASN A 10 -0.65 3.66 -2.41
CA ASN A 10 -1.36 4.00 -3.64
C ASN A 10 -2.81 3.54 -3.56
N ILE A 11 -3.69 4.13 -4.39
CA ILE A 11 -5.11 3.81 -4.44
C ILE A 11 -5.49 3.38 -5.86
N CYS A 12 -6.29 2.33 -5.98
CA CYS A 12 -6.93 1.95 -7.24
C CYS A 12 -8.40 1.55 -7.01
N GLY A 13 -9.23 1.68 -8.06
CA GLY A 13 -10.59 1.14 -8.04
C GLY A 13 -10.64 -0.33 -8.44
N GLY A 14 -11.85 -0.89 -8.46
CA GLY A 14 -12.10 -2.24 -8.98
C GLY A 14 -11.99 -3.34 -7.92
N ASN A 15 -11.77 -4.58 -8.37
CA ASN A 15 -11.68 -5.74 -7.49
C ASN A 15 -10.24 -6.07 -7.11
N PHE A 16 -10.05 -7.00 -6.17
CA PHE A 16 -8.70 -7.36 -5.71
C PHE A 16 -7.80 -7.96 -6.82
N ALA A 17 -8.35 -8.61 -7.85
CA ALA A 17 -7.55 -9.06 -8.98
C ALA A 17 -6.93 -7.88 -9.74
N HIS A 18 -7.73 -6.82 -9.95
CA HIS A 18 -7.26 -5.56 -10.52
C HIS A 18 -6.18 -4.90 -9.65
N VAL A 19 -6.33 -4.94 -8.32
CA VAL A 19 -5.31 -4.43 -7.38
C VAL A 19 -3.96 -5.10 -7.62
N ARG A 20 -3.93 -6.41 -7.87
CA ARG A 20 -2.67 -7.15 -8.13
C ARG A 20 -2.02 -6.73 -9.45
N GLU A 21 -2.83 -6.47 -10.48
CA GLU A 21 -2.35 -5.93 -11.76
C GLU A 21 -1.80 -4.52 -11.59
N CYS A 22 -2.55 -3.63 -10.94
CA CYS A 22 -2.11 -2.27 -10.62
C CYS A 22 -0.82 -2.28 -9.80
N PHE A 23 -0.72 -3.11 -8.77
CA PHE A 23 0.49 -3.26 -7.95
C PHE A 23 1.70 -3.68 -8.78
N SER A 24 1.51 -4.60 -9.72
CA SER A 24 2.59 -5.03 -10.61
C SER A 24 3.06 -3.91 -11.54
N ASN A 25 2.13 -3.07 -12.01
CA ASN A 25 2.45 -1.89 -12.80
C ASN A 25 3.16 -0.82 -11.96
N TRP A 26 2.67 -0.54 -10.75
CA TRP A 26 3.28 0.43 -9.83
C TRP A 26 4.73 0.10 -9.52
N LYS A 27 5.06 -1.19 -9.40
CA LYS A 27 6.45 -1.64 -9.22
C LYS A 27 7.39 -1.30 -10.38
N ALA A 28 6.85 -1.07 -11.58
CA ALA A 28 7.62 -0.60 -12.72
C ALA A 28 7.67 0.95 -12.80
N GLU A 29 6.83 1.64 -12.04
CA GLU A 29 6.78 3.10 -12.00
C GLU A 29 7.78 3.66 -11.00
N THR A 30 8.43 4.76 -11.38
CA THR A 30 9.39 5.48 -10.53
C THR A 30 8.64 6.44 -9.60
N LEU A 31 9.02 6.48 -8.33
CA LEU A 31 8.44 7.44 -7.38
C LEU A 31 8.72 8.88 -7.84
N VAL A 32 7.65 9.68 -7.97
CA VAL A 32 7.74 11.10 -8.41
C VAL A 32 8.67 11.93 -7.52
N TYR A 33 8.70 11.63 -6.21
CA TYR A 33 9.49 12.35 -5.21
C TYR A 33 10.90 11.77 -4.99
N ARG A 34 11.16 10.53 -5.43
CA ARG A 34 12.48 9.89 -5.39
C ARG A 34 12.77 9.25 -6.74
N ARG A 35 13.42 10.02 -7.60
CA ARG A 35 13.72 9.69 -9.00
C ARG A 35 14.60 8.44 -9.23
N GLN A 36 14.83 7.59 -8.24
CA GLN A 36 15.73 6.44 -8.36
C GLN A 36 15.21 5.15 -7.72
N GLN A 37 13.99 5.14 -7.13
CA GLN A 37 13.43 3.93 -6.53
C GLN A 37 12.06 3.59 -7.15
N PRO A 38 11.85 2.33 -7.56
CA PRO A 38 10.54 1.85 -7.97
C PRO A 38 9.57 1.86 -6.78
N MET A 39 8.29 2.05 -7.06
CA MET A 39 7.27 1.95 -6.02
C MET A 39 7.21 0.52 -5.47
N PHE A 40 7.03 0.37 -4.16
CA PHE A 40 6.96 -0.93 -3.50
C PHE A 40 8.19 -1.84 -3.75
N GLU A 41 9.38 -1.24 -3.88
CA GLU A 41 10.63 -1.99 -4.08
C GLU A 41 10.80 -3.12 -3.05
N GLY A 42 11.22 -4.30 -3.51
CA GLY A 42 11.42 -5.46 -2.63
C GLY A 42 10.13 -6.17 -2.16
N LYS A 43 8.95 -5.56 -2.33
CA LYS A 43 7.67 -6.22 -2.04
C LYS A 43 7.29 -7.13 -3.22
N GLN A 44 7.08 -8.41 -2.97
CA GLN A 44 6.84 -9.43 -3.99
C GLN A 44 5.40 -9.44 -4.47
N GLU A 45 4.46 -9.23 -3.56
CA GLU A 45 3.02 -9.35 -3.81
C GLU A 45 2.23 -8.34 -2.96
N VAL A 46 0.95 -8.20 -3.28
CA VAL A 46 -0.04 -7.48 -2.46
C VAL A 46 -1.04 -8.49 -1.90
N ARG A 47 -1.41 -8.32 -0.63
CA ARG A 47 -2.37 -9.18 0.08
C ARG A 47 -3.50 -8.34 0.67
N PRO A 48 -4.73 -8.85 0.72
CA PRO A 48 -5.80 -8.14 1.42
C PRO A 48 -5.52 -8.15 2.93
N LEU A 49 -5.72 -7.02 3.59
CA LEU A 49 -5.48 -6.85 5.02
C LEU A 49 -6.46 -7.71 5.84
N THR A 50 -7.74 -7.69 5.47
CA THR A 50 -8.82 -8.49 6.07
C THR A 50 -9.99 -8.60 5.08
N GLU A 51 -11.01 -9.41 5.38
CA GLU A 51 -12.32 -9.39 4.70
C GLU A 51 -13.19 -8.19 5.12
N ARG A 52 -12.69 -7.32 6.01
CA ARG A 52 -13.42 -6.14 6.46
C ARG A 52 -13.29 -5.02 5.43
N VAL A 53 -14.44 -4.49 5.04
CA VAL A 53 -14.57 -3.26 4.26
C VAL A 53 -14.56 -2.06 5.20
N PHE A 54 -13.73 -1.08 4.89
CA PHE A 54 -13.69 0.20 5.59
C PHE A 54 -14.65 1.18 4.93
N ASP A 55 -15.33 2.00 5.72
CA ASP A 55 -16.17 3.11 5.26
C ASP A 55 -15.36 4.41 5.09
N ASN A 56 -14.15 4.47 5.67
CA ASN A 56 -13.33 5.66 5.70
C ASN A 56 -11.87 5.36 5.35
N GLY A 57 -11.31 6.14 4.41
CA GLY A 57 -9.92 6.04 3.98
C GLY A 57 -8.89 6.38 5.06
N GLU A 58 -9.22 7.28 6.00
CA GLU A 58 -8.36 7.60 7.15
C GLU A 58 -8.23 6.40 8.09
N VAL A 59 -9.35 5.73 8.39
CA VAL A 59 -9.36 4.52 9.24
C VAL A 59 -8.62 3.37 8.56
N ALA A 60 -8.81 3.19 7.26
CA ALA A 60 -8.09 2.20 6.47
C ALA A 60 -6.58 2.49 6.47
N HIS A 61 -6.18 3.75 6.28
CA HIS A 61 -4.79 4.18 6.32
C HIS A 61 -4.14 3.91 7.68
N ASP A 62 -4.78 4.35 8.77
CA ASP A 62 -4.25 4.15 10.12
C ASP A 62 -4.14 2.67 10.50
N THR A 63 -5.09 1.85 10.03
CA THR A 63 -5.03 0.40 10.26
C THR A 63 -3.88 -0.22 9.48
N LEU A 64 -3.71 0.14 8.20
CA LEU A 64 -2.58 -0.33 7.39
C LEU A 64 -1.24 0.11 8.00
N ALA A 65 -1.10 1.37 8.43
CA ALA A 65 0.13 1.89 9.02
C ALA A 65 0.52 1.17 10.32
N ARG A 66 -0.45 0.66 11.08
CA ARG A 66 -0.24 -0.14 12.29
C ARG A 66 0.16 -1.58 12.01
N VAL A 67 -0.28 -2.16 10.89
CA VAL A 67 -0.08 -3.58 10.57
C VAL A 67 1.11 -3.79 9.63
N CYS A 68 1.34 -2.88 8.69
CA CYS A 68 2.47 -2.94 7.77
C CYS A 68 3.81 -2.90 8.52
N SER A 69 4.64 -3.90 8.26
CA SER A 69 6.01 -3.95 8.75
C SER A 69 7.01 -3.70 7.61
N PRO A 70 8.11 -2.97 7.86
CA PRO A 70 9.20 -2.85 6.90
C PRO A 70 9.76 -4.17 6.40
N ASN A 71 9.76 -5.18 7.27
CA ASN A 71 10.28 -6.51 6.99
C ASN A 71 9.31 -7.40 6.20
N ASP A 72 8.06 -6.95 5.98
CA ASP A 72 7.12 -7.73 5.19
C ASP A 72 7.59 -7.82 3.73
N ALA A 73 7.57 -9.01 3.16
CA ALA A 73 7.82 -9.22 1.73
C ALA A 73 6.61 -8.85 0.85
N TYR A 74 5.54 -8.31 1.43
CA TYR A 74 4.28 -8.01 0.76
C TYR A 74 3.75 -6.63 1.16
N ALA A 75 2.93 -6.05 0.29
CA ALA A 75 2.09 -4.91 0.60
C ALA A 75 0.71 -5.38 1.09
N LEU A 76 0.02 -4.54 1.85
CA LEU A 76 -1.33 -4.81 2.34
C LEU A 76 -2.33 -3.90 1.64
N ALA A 77 -3.47 -4.46 1.26
CA ALA A 77 -4.56 -3.76 0.60
C ALA A 77 -5.80 -3.75 1.49
N ALA A 78 -6.39 -2.59 1.72
CA ALA A 78 -7.65 -2.41 2.44
C ALA A 78 -8.72 -1.93 1.47
N GLU A 79 -9.88 -2.60 1.47
CA GLU A 79 -11.04 -2.18 0.70
C GLU A 79 -11.77 -1.05 1.41
N ILE A 80 -12.05 0.04 0.70
CA ILE A 80 -12.77 1.22 1.18
C ILE A 80 -14.03 1.39 0.33
N ARG A 81 -15.20 1.46 0.97
CA ARG A 81 -16.49 1.73 0.33
C ARG A 81 -17.16 2.89 1.06
N ASP A 82 -16.99 4.09 0.50
CA ASP A 82 -17.56 5.35 1.03
C ASP A 82 -18.86 5.74 0.30
N GLY A 83 -19.60 4.76 -0.24
CA GLY A 83 -20.89 4.96 -0.91
C GLY A 83 -20.84 5.53 -2.34
N GLU A 84 -19.78 6.27 -2.71
CA GLU A 84 -19.63 6.82 -4.07
C GLU A 84 -18.78 5.93 -4.99
N ARG A 85 -17.68 5.36 -4.46
CA ARG A 85 -16.75 4.49 -5.21
C ARG A 85 -16.08 3.47 -4.31
N ASP A 86 -16.04 2.23 -4.77
CA ASP A 86 -15.28 1.16 -4.15
C ASP A 86 -13.81 1.28 -4.60
N VAL A 87 -12.92 1.51 -3.63
CA VAL A 87 -11.49 1.69 -3.88
C VAL A 87 -10.68 0.82 -2.93
N TRP A 88 -9.44 0.54 -3.31
CA TRP A 88 -8.48 -0.20 -2.52
C TRP A 88 -7.30 0.68 -2.21
N LEU A 89 -6.99 0.84 -0.93
CA LEU A 89 -5.77 1.48 -0.46
C LEU A 89 -4.70 0.40 -0.25
N VAL A 90 -3.61 0.48 -1.02
CA VAL A 90 -2.46 -0.42 -0.90
C VAL A 90 -1.33 0.31 -0.20
N MET A 91 -0.77 -0.30 0.83
CA MET A 91 0.32 0.27 1.63
C MET A 91 1.43 -0.73 1.90
N ALA A 92 2.66 -0.24 1.97
CA ALA A 92 3.78 -0.97 2.53
C ALA A 92 4.67 -0.04 3.36
N ALA A 93 5.26 -0.60 4.42
CA ALA A 93 6.23 0.08 5.26
C ALA A 93 7.66 -0.23 4.81
N PHE A 94 8.57 0.68 5.13
CA PHE A 94 9.99 0.62 4.81
C PHE A 94 10.80 1.28 5.92
N GLU A 95 12.00 0.77 6.19
CA GLU A 95 12.99 1.43 7.04
C GLU A 95 13.87 2.32 6.19
N GLU A 96 14.17 3.50 6.69
CA GLU A 96 15.17 4.38 6.11
C GLU A 96 16.13 4.88 7.19
N ASP A 97 17.42 4.82 6.89
CA ASP A 97 18.46 5.46 7.68
C ASP A 97 18.41 6.97 7.45
N VAL A 98 18.25 7.73 8.55
CA VAL A 98 18.24 9.21 8.57
C VAL A 98 19.64 9.75 8.84
#